data_AF-A0AAU1R7B2-F1
#
_entry.id   AF-A0AAU1R7B2-F1
#
_cell.length_a   1.000
_cell.length_b   1.000
_cell.length_c   1.000
_cell.angle_alpha   90.00
_cell.angle_beta   90.00
_cell.angle_gamma   90.00
#
_symmetry.space_group_name_H-M   'P 1'
#
loop_
_entity.id
_entity.type
_entity.pdbx_description
1 polymer ?
#
loop_
_entity_poly.entity_id
_entity_poly.type
_entity_poly.pdbx_seq_one_letter_code
_entity_poly.pdbx_strand_id
1 'polypeptide(L)' 'MADDLVAINIQKIEDSMATAGEMPTGMEAAINEHLNRARAAQASGNDAEAIAITSKVLEQLEEAEKRA' A
#
# COMPACT_ATOMS: atom_id res chain seq x y z
N MET A 1 16.90 1.20 -6.20
CA MET A 1 17.21 0.23 -5.13
C MET A 1 15.92 -0.26 -4.50
N ALA A 2 15.96 -1.24 -3.60
CA ALA A 2 14.75 -1.79 -2.97
C ALA A 2 14.00 -0.71 -2.17
N ASP A 3 14.73 0.14 -1.44
CA ASP A 3 14.24 1.37 -0.81
C ASP A 3 13.40 2.26 -1.76
N ASP A 4 13.91 2.54 -2.96
CA ASP A 4 13.20 3.38 -3.93
C ASP A 4 11.88 2.72 -4.36
N LEU A 5 11.86 1.39 -4.50
CA LEU A 5 10.66 0.66 -4.89
C LEU A 5 9.60 0.67 -3.78
N VAL A 6 10.01 0.53 -2.51
CA VAL A 6 9.10 0.67 -1.37
C VAL A 6 8.48 2.06 -1.35
N ALA A 7 9.30 3.10 -1.47
CA ALA A 7 8.82 4.49 -1.47
C ALA A 7 7.85 4.76 -2.63
N ILE A 8 8.17 4.27 -3.84
CA ILE A 8 7.28 4.38 -5.02
C ILE A 8 5.95 3.67 -4.78
N ASN A 9 5.98 2.44 -4.23
CA ASN A 9 4.74 1.71 -3.99
C ASN A 9 3.88 2.37 -2.92
N ILE A 10 4.49 2.87 -1.84
CA ILE A 10 3.78 3.63 -0.80
C ILE A 10 3.11 4.86 -1.40
N GLN A 11 3.84 5.65 -2.19
CA GLN A 11 3.27 6.84 -2.83
C GLN A 11 2.08 6.49 -3.72
N LYS A 12 2.18 5.43 -4.54
CA LYS A 12 1.08 4.97 -5.39
C LYS A 12 -0.16 4.57 -4.59
N ILE A 13 0.01 3.90 -3.46
CA ILE A 13 -1.12 3.53 -2.58
C ILE A 13 -1.78 4.78 -2.02
N GLU A 14 -0.99 5.74 -1.54
CA GLU A 14 -1.50 7.01 -1.00
C GLU A 14 -2.25 7.82 -2.06
N ASP A 15 -1.70 7.88 -3.28
CA ASP A 15 -2.35 8.51 -4.43
C ASP A 15 -3.67 7.82 -4.77
N SER A 16 -3.66 6.47 -4.87
CA SER A 16 -4.88 5.69 -5.12
C SER A 16 -5.94 5.92 -4.04
N MET A 17 -5.57 5.96 -2.77
CA MET A 17 -6.50 6.26 -1.68
C MET A 17 -7.06 7.68 -1.75
N ALA A 18 -6.25 8.66 -2.14
CA ALA A 18 -6.67 10.05 -2.26
C ALA A 18 -7.59 10.29 -3.48
N THR A 19 -7.43 9.49 -4.53
CA THR A 19 -8.26 9.56 -5.75
C THR A 19 -9.46 8.61 -5.72
N ALA A 20 -9.40 7.56 -4.90
CA ALA A 20 -10.53 6.68 -4.66
C ALA A 20 -11.64 7.53 -4.03
N GLY A 21 -12.88 7.36 -4.50
CA GLY A 21 -14.05 7.95 -3.86
C GLY A 21 -14.26 7.37 -2.46
N GLU A 22 -15.51 7.30 -1.98
CA GLU A 22 -15.78 6.62 -0.71
C GLU A 22 -15.33 5.15 -0.78
N MET A 23 -14.21 4.84 -0.13
CA MET A 23 -13.79 3.47 0.13
C MET A 23 -14.66 2.89 1.25
N PRO A 24 -14.97 1.59 1.21
CA PRO A 24 -15.58 0.92 2.36
C PRO A 24 -14.72 1.18 3.61
N THR A 25 -15.35 1.56 4.73
CA THR A 25 -14.66 1.92 5.98
C THR A 25 -13.69 0.84 6.49
N GLY A 26 -13.99 -0.44 6.25
CA GLY A 26 -13.09 -1.55 6.58
C GLY A 26 -11.88 -1.68 5.66
N MET A 27 -11.97 -1.21 4.42
CA MET A 27 -10.90 -1.30 3.43
C MET A 27 -9.84 -0.22 3.67
N GLU A 28 -10.25 1.02 3.90
CA GLU A 28 -9.33 2.12 4.21
C GLU A 28 -8.49 1.83 5.47
N ALA A 29 -9.13 1.34 6.53
CA ALA A 29 -8.44 0.96 7.76
C ALA A 29 -7.41 -0.16 7.52
N ALA A 30 -7.75 -1.18 6.73
CA ALA A 30 -6.85 -2.28 6.40
C ALA A 30 -5.64 -1.80 5.56
N ILE A 31 -5.86 -0.92 4.59
CA ILE A 31 -4.78 -0.33 3.79
C ILE A 31 -3.82 0.47 4.67
N ASN A 32 -4.35 1.32 5.56
CA ASN A 32 -3.55 2.10 6.49
C ASN A 32 -2.72 1.22 7.44
N GLU A 33 -3.29 0.12 7.94
CA GLU A 33 -2.53 -0.85 8.75
C GLU A 33 -1.38 -1.47 7.95
N HIS A 34 -1.63 -1.89 6.71
CA HIS A 34 -0.60 -2.44 5.84
C HIS A 34 0.49 -1.43 5.50
N LEU A 35 0.15 -0.16 5.22
CA LEU A 35 1.13 0.91 5.01
C LEU A 35 2.01 1.15 6.24
N ASN A 36 1.43 1.17 7.45
CA ASN A 36 2.20 1.31 8.67
C ASN A 36 3.18 0.15 8.87
N ARG A 37 2.76 -1.08 8.56
CA ARG A 37 3.65 -2.26 8.61
C ARG A 37 4.77 -2.19 7.56
N ALA A 38 4.47 -1.76 6.34
CA ALA A 38 5.48 -1.59 5.30
C ALA A 38 6.52 -0.53 5.69
N ARG A 39 6.08 0.61 6.25
CA ARG A 39 6.97 1.66 6.76
C ARG A 39 7.86 1.15 7.90
N ALA A 40 7.32 0.35 8.82
CA ALA A 40 8.09 -0.25 9.90
C ALA A 40 9.11 -1.29 9.41
N ALA A 41 8.74 -2.12 8.43
CA ALA A 41 9.63 -3.08 7.80
C ALA A 41 10.79 -2.36 7.09
N GLN A 42 10.49 -1.31 6.31
CA GLN A 42 11.50 -0.48 5.65
C GLN A 42 12.44 0.19 6.66
N ALA A 43 11.90 0.80 7.72
CA ALA A 43 12.71 1.42 8.77
C ALA A 43 13.64 0.41 9.49
N SER A 44 13.29 -0.88 9.45
CA SER A 44 14.10 -1.98 10.00
C SER A 44 15.09 -2.57 8.98
N GLY A 45 15.15 -2.03 7.75
CA GLY A 45 15.97 -2.54 6.65
C GLY A 45 15.42 -3.82 6.00
N ASN A 46 14.15 -4.17 6.25
CA ASN A 46 13.50 -5.34 5.66
C ASN A 46 12.73 -4.95 4.39
N ASP A 47 13.45 -4.49 3.37
CA ASP A 47 12.84 -3.99 2.14
C ASP A 47 12.05 -5.06 1.39
N ALA A 48 12.46 -6.32 1.48
CA ALA A 48 11.74 -7.43 0.85
C ALA A 48 10.32 -7.59 1.42
N GLU A 49 10.17 -7.48 2.74
CA GLU A 49 8.86 -7.50 3.39
C GLU A 49 8.06 -6.24 3.05
N ALA A 50 8.69 -5.07 3.08
CA ALA A 50 8.02 -3.81 2.73
C ALA A 50 7.51 -3.81 1.27
N ILE A 51 8.29 -4.33 0.32
CA ILE A 51 7.88 -4.52 -1.07
C ILE A 51 6.70 -5.50 -1.14
N ALA A 52 6.79 -6.66 -0.48
CA ALA A 52 5.72 -7.65 -0.52
C ALA A 52 4.38 -7.11 0.01
N ILE A 53 4.43 -6.35 1.12
CA ILE A 53 3.23 -5.73 1.69
C ILE A 53 2.65 -4.69 0.72
N THR A 54 3.49 -3.77 0.23
CA THR A 54 3.01 -2.68 -0.63
C THR A 54 2.51 -3.18 -1.99
N SER A 55 3.17 -4.18 -2.59
CA SER A 55 2.68 -4.82 -3.82
C SER A 55 1.33 -5.48 -3.64
N LYS A 56 1.10 -6.16 -2.51
CA LYS A 56 -0.20 -6.78 -2.21
C LYS A 56 -1.31 -5.75 -2.03
N VAL A 57 -1.02 -4.62 -1.40
CA VAL A 57 -2.01 -3.53 -1.25
C VAL A 57 -2.37 -2.93 -2.61
N LEU A 58 -1.38 -2.71 -3.48
CA LEU A 58 -1.63 -2.22 -4.84
C LEU A 58 -2.51 -3.20 -5.63
N GLU A 59 -2.27 -4.50 -5.54
CA GLU A 59 -3.11 -5.53 -6.16
C GLU A 59 -4.55 -5.46 -5.66
N GLN A 60 -4.77 -5.32 -4.34
CA GLN A 60 -6.10 -5.20 -3.75
C GLN A 60 -6.85 -3.94 -4.20
N LEU A 61 -6.13 -2.81 -4.32
CA LEU A 61 -6.70 -1.56 -4.84
C LEU A 61 -7.09 -1.70 -6.31
N GLU A 62 -6.23 -2.29 -7.14
CA GLU A 62 -6.53 -2.54 -8.55
C GLU A 62 -7.71 -3.50 -8.73
N GLU A 63 -7.81 -4.55 -7.89
CA GLU A 63 -8.96 -5.45 -7.89
C GLU A 63 -10.26 -4.75 -7.47
N ALA A 64 -10.21 -3.82 -6.51
CA ALA A 64 -11.37 -3.07 -6.08
C ALA A 64 -11.84 -2.09 -7.17
N GLU A 65 -10.92 -1.38 -7.82
CA GLU A 65 -11.23 -0.51 -8.97
C GLU A 65 -11.86 -1.28 -10.12
N LYS A 66 -11.38 -2.48 -10.44
CA LYS A 66 -11.96 -3.33 -11.50
C LYS A 66 -13.38 -3.82 -11.19
N ARG A 67 -13.77 -3.84 -9.91
CA ARG A 67 -15.08 -4.32 -9.45
C ARG A 67 -16.08 -3.19 -9.21
N ALA A 68 -15.64 -1.94 -9.20
CA ALA A 68 -16.46 -0.74 -9.09
C ALA A 68 -17.13 -0.41 -10.43
#